data_AF-A0A3D4WK72-F1
#
_entry.id   AF-A0A3D4WK72-F1
#
_cell.length_a   1.000
_cell.length_b   1.000
_cell.length_c   1.000
_cell.angle_alpha   90.00
_cell.angle_beta   90.00
_cell.angle_gamma   90.00
#
_symmetry.space_group_name_H-M   'P 1'
#
loop_
_entity.id
_entity.type
_entity.pdbx_description
1 polymer ?
#
loop_
_entity_poly.entity_id
_entity_poly.type
_entity_poly.pdbx_seq_one_letter_code
_entity_poly.pdbx_strand_id
1 'polypeptide(L)'
;MNTIHDATNFVKFQADYQDSRASHFESQGDEVRARAYQSRSQEFTNLLSFIENNCESKPVSNSIYITPEDLIGLPEEVIKELNISESDRHEFFIMRIIEKLGGVASIDKIIIGAYRDNKEILERQKLNAKLYRMSSKGLIYSHPNKKGVYSTKEVKGELDDSDWLEEL
;
A
#
# COMPACT_ATOMS: atom_id res chain seq x y z
N MET A 1 22.91 -1.42 -6.00
CA MET A 1 21.98 -0.57 -5.21
C MET A 1 20.77 -1.43 -4.95
N ASN A 2 20.51 -1.77 -3.70
CA ASN A 2 19.51 -2.78 -3.39
C ASN A 2 18.32 -2.19 -2.62
N THR A 3 18.41 -0.94 -2.15
CA THR A 3 17.32 -0.24 -1.46
C THR A 3 17.14 1.20 -1.95
N ILE A 4 15.96 1.77 -1.72
CA ILE A 4 15.70 3.21 -1.89
C ILE A 4 16.69 4.02 -1.05
N HIS A 5 16.99 3.56 0.17
CA HIS A 5 17.98 4.20 1.04
C HIS A 5 19.38 4.25 0.40
N ASP A 6 19.82 3.16 -0.24
CA ASP A 6 21.10 3.13 -0.98
C ASP A 6 21.09 4.13 -2.15
N ALA A 7 19.97 4.22 -2.87
CA ALA A 7 19.80 5.15 -3.97
C ALA A 7 19.85 6.61 -3.49
N THR A 8 19.12 6.93 -2.42
CA THR A 8 19.14 8.25 -1.77
C THR A 8 20.55 8.63 -1.31
N ASN A 9 21.26 7.71 -0.65
CA ASN A 9 22.63 7.92 -0.19
C ASN A 9 23.59 8.15 -1.36
N PHE A 10 23.46 7.38 -2.44
CA PHE A 10 24.28 7.56 -3.63
C PHE A 10 24.03 8.91 -4.30
N VAL A 11 22.77 9.29 -4.50
CA VAL A 11 22.40 10.56 -5.15
C VAL A 11 22.90 11.74 -4.32
N LYS A 12 22.76 11.69 -3.00
CA LYS A 12 23.32 12.69 -2.08
C LYS A 12 24.84 12.78 -2.19
N PHE A 13 25.54 11.64 -2.18
CA PHE A 13 26.99 11.60 -2.35
C PHE A 13 27.43 12.21 -3.69
N GLN A 14 26.69 11.97 -4.77
CA GLN A 14 26.97 12.60 -6.06
C GLN A 14 26.80 14.11 -6.00
N ALA A 15 25.71 14.62 -5.39
CA ALA A 15 25.51 16.06 -5.21
C ALA A 15 26.69 16.71 -4.45
N ASP A 16 27.04 16.16 -3.28
CA ASP A 16 28.13 16.64 -2.43
C ASP A 16 29.49 16.64 -3.18
N TYR A 17 29.73 15.61 -4.00
CA TYR A 17 30.92 15.53 -4.83
C TYR A 17 30.96 16.63 -5.90
N GLN A 18 29.85 16.86 -6.61
CA GLN A 18 29.79 17.90 -7.63
C GLN A 18 29.95 19.30 -7.00
N ASP A 19 29.36 19.56 -5.84
CA ASP A 19 29.54 20.82 -5.09
C ASP A 19 30.99 21.03 -4.68
N SER A 20 31.63 20.00 -4.11
CA SER A 20 33.05 20.06 -3.73
C SER A 20 33.94 20.37 -4.94
N ARG A 21 33.61 19.83 -6.13
CA ARG A 21 34.31 20.13 -7.38
C ARG A 21 34.02 21.55 -7.88
N ALA A 22 32.79 22.03 -7.76
CA ALA A 22 32.43 23.39 -8.14
C ALA A 22 33.25 24.42 -7.34
N SER A 23 33.28 24.30 -6.01
CA SER A 23 34.07 25.18 -5.14
C SER A 23 35.57 25.10 -5.42
N HIS A 24 36.09 23.92 -5.76
CA HIS A 24 37.49 23.77 -6.16
C HIS A 24 37.82 24.58 -7.42
N PHE A 25 37.01 24.45 -8.48
CA PHE A 25 37.26 25.19 -9.73
C PHE A 25 36.98 26.69 -9.61
N GLU A 26 36.02 27.08 -8.76
CA GLU A 26 35.78 28.48 -8.40
C GLU A 26 37.00 29.10 -7.71
N SER A 27 37.61 28.38 -6.76
CA SER A 27 38.85 28.82 -6.10
C SER A 27 40.05 28.95 -7.05
N GLN A 28 40.01 28.28 -8.21
CA GLN A 28 41.02 28.37 -9.27
C GLN A 28 40.70 29.44 -10.33
N GLY A 29 39.56 30.12 -10.23
CA GLY A 29 39.09 31.10 -11.21
C GLY A 29 38.53 30.50 -12.51
N ASP A 30 38.30 29.18 -12.56
CA ASP A 30 37.68 28.51 -13.72
C ASP A 30 36.16 28.48 -13.56
N GLU A 31 35.53 29.63 -13.83
CA GLU A 31 34.08 29.81 -13.69
C GLU A 31 33.26 28.88 -14.59
N VAL A 32 33.77 28.54 -15.78
CA VAL A 32 33.04 27.69 -16.74
C VAL A 32 32.90 26.28 -16.19
N ARG A 33 33.98 25.71 -15.67
CA ARG A 33 33.93 24.40 -15.02
C ARG A 33 33.14 24.45 -13.72
N ALA A 34 33.34 25.48 -12.90
CA ALA A 34 32.59 25.65 -11.65
C ALA A 34 31.07 25.63 -11.90
N ARG A 35 30.58 26.40 -12.88
CA ARG A 35 29.15 26.41 -13.27
C ARG A 35 28.66 25.06 -13.77
N ALA A 36 29.47 24.33 -14.55
CA ALA A 36 29.08 23.00 -15.03
C ALA A 36 28.92 21.98 -13.90
N TYR A 37 29.81 22.01 -12.90
CA TYR A 37 29.71 21.18 -11.69
C TYR A 37 28.49 21.60 -10.84
N GLN A 38 28.27 22.89 -10.67
CA GLN A 38 27.13 23.42 -9.94
C GLN A 38 25.78 23.03 -10.58
N SER A 39 25.68 23.08 -11.91
CA SER A 39 24.49 22.63 -12.65
C SER A 39 24.19 21.15 -12.39
N ARG A 40 25.21 20.29 -12.41
CA ARG A 40 25.04 18.85 -12.13
C ARG A 40 24.67 18.58 -10.67
N SER A 41 25.24 19.34 -9.73
CA SER A 41 24.83 19.25 -8.33
C SER A 41 23.34 19.57 -8.16
N GLN A 42 22.86 20.62 -8.84
CA GLN A 42 21.44 20.97 -8.84
C GLN A 42 20.56 19.85 -9.41
N GLU A 43 21.00 19.20 -10.50
CA GLU A 43 20.28 18.04 -11.07
C GLU A 43 20.18 16.88 -10.05
N PHE A 44 21.27 16.54 -9.35
CA PHE A 44 21.23 15.50 -8.32
C PHE A 44 20.39 15.90 -7.11
N THR A 45 20.41 17.18 -6.71
CA THR A 45 19.56 17.71 -5.64
C THR A 45 18.08 17.61 -6.00
N ASN A 46 17.72 17.97 -7.24
CA ASN A 46 16.36 17.85 -7.73
C ASN A 46 15.90 16.38 -7.77
N LEU A 47 16.79 15.46 -8.18
CA LEU A 47 16.53 14.02 -8.16
C LEU A 47 16.34 13.51 -6.73
N LEU A 48 17.15 13.97 -5.77
CA LEU A 48 17.01 13.62 -4.36
C LEU A 48 15.64 14.04 -3.84
N SER A 49 15.24 15.30 -4.07
CA SER A 49 13.92 15.79 -3.68
C SER A 49 12.79 15.01 -4.37
N PHE A 50 12.97 14.63 -5.65
CA PHE A 50 12.01 13.78 -6.34
C PHE A 50 11.87 12.41 -5.66
N ILE A 51 12.98 11.74 -5.34
CA ILE A 51 12.98 10.45 -4.67
C ILE A 51 12.31 10.57 -3.30
N GLU A 52 12.68 11.56 -2.49
CA GLU A 52 12.12 11.77 -1.15
C GLU A 52 10.61 12.04 -1.18
N ASN A 53 10.13 12.85 -2.13
CA ASN A 53 8.71 13.16 -2.28
C ASN A 53 7.88 12.01 -2.86
N ASN A 54 8.51 11.04 -3.55
CA ASN A 54 7.81 9.92 -4.20
C ASN A 54 8.06 8.57 -3.51
N CYS A 55 9.00 8.51 -2.56
CA CYS A 55 9.21 7.37 -1.67
C CYS A 55 8.46 7.54 -0.35
N GLU A 56 7.24 8.07 -0.40
CA GLU A 56 6.36 8.07 0.76
C GLU A 56 6.22 6.62 1.24
N SER A 57 6.79 6.33 2.42
CA SER A 57 6.42 5.15 3.18
C SER A 57 4.93 5.29 3.43
N LYS A 58 4.10 4.43 2.84
CA LYS A 58 2.69 4.39 3.21
C LYS A 58 2.63 4.29 4.73
N PRO A 59 1.89 5.18 5.42
CA PRO A 59 1.78 5.09 6.86
C PRO A 59 1.24 3.71 7.20
N VAL A 60 1.89 3.05 8.17
CA VAL A 60 1.36 1.80 8.75
C VAL A 60 -0.07 2.07 9.19
N SER A 61 -0.96 1.15 8.88
CA SER A 61 -2.36 1.27 9.26
C SER A 61 -2.50 1.58 10.75
N ASN A 62 -3.44 2.43 11.14
CA ASN A 62 -3.76 2.69 12.55
C ASN A 62 -4.39 1.46 13.24
N SER A 63 -4.59 0.35 12.53
CA SER A 63 -5.06 -0.92 13.05
C SER A 63 -4.00 -1.58 13.94
N ILE A 64 -4.45 -2.21 15.04
CA ILE A 64 -3.60 -3.06 15.88
C ILE A 64 -3.28 -4.39 15.17
N TYR A 65 -4.08 -4.76 14.17
CA TYR A 65 -3.90 -5.96 13.35
C TYR A 65 -3.15 -5.63 12.06
N ILE A 66 -2.23 -6.50 11.67
CA ILE A 66 -1.51 -6.45 10.39
C ILE A 66 -2.53 -6.60 9.26
N THR A 67 -2.48 -5.71 8.28
CA THR A 67 -3.28 -5.74 7.06
C THR A 67 -2.43 -6.13 5.86
N PRO A 68 -3.04 -6.57 4.73
CA PRO A 68 -2.30 -6.81 3.49
C PRO A 68 -1.47 -5.60 3.05
N GLU A 69 -1.97 -4.38 3.28
CA GLU A 69 -1.33 -3.13 2.92
C GLU A 69 -0.04 -2.90 3.71
N ASP A 70 0.01 -3.29 4.98
CA ASP A 70 1.21 -3.17 5.84
C ASP A 70 2.37 -4.06 5.34
N LEU A 71 2.08 -5.08 4.53
CA LEU A 71 3.08 -6.00 3.99
C LEU A 71 3.67 -5.53 2.65
N ILE A 72 3.06 -4.54 2.00
CA ILE A 72 3.47 -4.11 0.66
C ILE A 72 4.82 -3.39 0.73
N GLY A 73 5.80 -3.90 -0.03
CA GLY A 73 7.12 -3.29 -0.12
C GLY A 73 8.05 -3.62 1.05
N LEU A 74 7.62 -4.48 1.98
CA LEU A 74 8.51 -4.98 3.03
C LEU A 74 9.53 -5.98 2.46
N PRO A 75 10.81 -5.91 2.88
CA PRO A 75 11.80 -6.95 2.59
C PRO A 75 11.36 -8.32 3.12
N GLU A 76 11.76 -9.40 2.44
CA GLU A 76 11.42 -10.77 2.87
C GLU A 76 11.94 -11.09 4.28
N GLU A 77 13.09 -10.53 4.65
CA GLU A 77 13.69 -10.67 5.97
C GLU A 77 12.76 -10.09 7.05
N VAL A 78 12.15 -8.94 6.79
CA VAL A 78 11.18 -8.33 7.71
C VAL A 78 9.92 -9.19 7.80
N ILE A 79 9.40 -9.65 6.66
CA ILE A 79 8.21 -10.51 6.63
C ILE A 79 8.42 -11.80 7.43
N LYS A 80 9.63 -12.38 7.41
CA LYS A 80 9.97 -13.59 8.18
C LYS A 80 9.96 -13.38 9.70
N GLU A 81 10.23 -12.17 10.17
CA GLU A 81 10.16 -11.82 11.60
C GLU A 81 8.71 -11.58 12.07
N LEU A 82 7.75 -11.45 11.15
CA LEU A 82 6.35 -11.26 11.50
C LEU A 82 5.69 -12.60 11.87
N ASN A 83 4.94 -12.62 12.96
CA ASN A 83 4.15 -13.78 13.38
C ASN A 83 2.80 -13.84 12.62
N ILE A 84 2.86 -13.99 11.29
CA ILE A 84 1.67 -14.11 10.43
C ILE A 84 1.15 -15.54 10.48
N SER A 85 0.02 -15.75 11.14
CA SER A 85 -0.62 -17.06 11.25
C SER A 85 -1.36 -17.46 9.96
N GLU A 86 -1.66 -18.74 9.81
CA GLU A 86 -2.56 -19.22 8.74
C GLU A 86 -3.95 -18.58 8.80
N SER A 87 -4.39 -18.20 10.01
CA SER A 87 -5.63 -17.43 10.15
C SER A 87 -5.52 -16.07 9.47
N ASP A 88 -4.41 -15.36 9.63
CA ASP A 88 -4.19 -14.05 9.03
C ASP A 88 -4.08 -14.15 7.51
N ARG A 89 -3.36 -15.15 7.00
CA ARG A 89 -3.30 -15.43 5.55
C ARG A 89 -4.70 -15.62 4.94
N HIS A 90 -5.57 -16.34 5.65
CA HIS A 90 -6.95 -16.54 5.22
C HIS A 90 -7.75 -15.22 5.30
N GLU A 91 -7.50 -14.37 6.32
CA GLU A 91 -8.13 -13.04 6.41
C GLU A 91 -7.72 -12.16 5.22
N PHE A 92 -6.42 -12.13 4.88
CA PHE A 92 -5.90 -11.42 3.71
C PHE A 92 -6.50 -11.92 2.40
N PHE A 93 -6.65 -13.24 2.27
CA PHE A 93 -7.29 -13.84 1.10
C PHE A 93 -8.73 -13.38 0.93
N ILE A 94 -9.52 -13.37 2.01
CA ILE A 94 -10.91 -12.90 1.99
C ILE A 94 -10.98 -11.41 1.65
N MET A 95 -10.15 -10.56 2.28
CA MET A 95 -10.09 -9.12 1.98
C MET A 95 -9.79 -8.89 0.50
N ARG A 96 -8.81 -9.61 -0.06
CA ARG A 96 -8.45 -9.52 -1.48
C ARG A 96 -9.60 -9.91 -2.41
N ILE A 97 -10.39 -10.93 -2.05
CA ILE A 97 -11.59 -11.31 -2.83
C ILE A 97 -12.62 -10.19 -2.81
N ILE A 98 -12.91 -9.61 -1.63
CA ILE A 98 -13.88 -8.51 -1.51
C ILE A 98 -13.42 -7.31 -2.33
N GLU A 99 -12.13 -6.95 -2.26
CA GLU A 99 -11.57 -5.85 -3.03
C GLU A 99 -11.68 -6.10 -4.55
N LYS A 100 -11.33 -7.30 -5.02
CA LYS A 100 -11.51 -7.71 -6.43
C LYS A 100 -12.95 -7.65 -6.91
N LEU A 101 -13.92 -7.81 -6.02
CA LEU A 101 -15.35 -7.72 -6.31
C LEU A 101 -15.90 -6.29 -6.26
N GLY A 102 -15.02 -5.28 -6.14
CA GLY A 102 -15.40 -3.87 -6.10
C GLY A 102 -15.48 -3.29 -4.68
N GLY A 103 -14.82 -3.93 -3.70
CA GLY A 103 -14.75 -3.45 -2.32
C GLY A 103 -15.99 -3.73 -1.47
N VAL A 104 -17.05 -4.32 -2.05
CA VAL A 104 -18.26 -4.76 -1.35
C VAL A 104 -18.73 -6.09 -1.94
N ALA A 105 -19.00 -7.09 -1.09
CA ALA A 105 -19.43 -8.40 -1.55
C ALA A 105 -20.38 -9.10 -0.57
N SER A 106 -21.33 -9.87 -1.10
CA SER A 106 -22.10 -10.83 -0.31
C SER A 106 -21.28 -12.09 -0.03
N ILE A 107 -21.63 -12.83 1.02
CA ILE A 107 -21.02 -14.13 1.35
C ILE A 107 -20.98 -15.06 0.11
N ASP A 108 -22.05 -15.08 -0.68
CA ASP A 108 -22.14 -15.94 -1.87
C ASP A 108 -21.11 -15.55 -2.92
N LYS A 109 -20.93 -14.23 -3.14
CA LYS A 109 -19.93 -13.72 -4.07
C LYS A 109 -18.52 -13.99 -3.57
N ILE A 110 -18.28 -13.93 -2.26
CA ILE A 110 -16.99 -14.30 -1.65
C ILE A 110 -16.70 -15.79 -1.89
N ILE A 111 -17.66 -16.69 -1.67
CA ILE A 111 -17.50 -18.14 -1.93
C ILE A 111 -17.20 -18.40 -3.41
N ILE A 112 -17.95 -17.77 -4.32
CA ILE A 112 -17.72 -17.88 -5.76
C ILE A 112 -16.33 -17.33 -6.14
N GLY A 113 -15.94 -16.20 -5.56
CA GLY A 113 -14.62 -15.58 -5.77
C GLY A 113 -13.49 -16.49 -5.33
N ALA A 114 -13.58 -17.07 -4.13
CA ALA A 114 -12.60 -18.00 -3.60
C ALA A 114 -12.39 -19.23 -4.50
N TYR A 115 -13.48 -19.80 -5.00
CA TYR A 115 -13.41 -20.93 -5.91
C TYR A 115 -12.85 -20.54 -7.29
N ARG A 116 -13.18 -19.35 -7.80
CA ARG A 116 -12.66 -18.87 -9.10
C ARG A 116 -11.16 -18.58 -9.04
N ASP A 117 -10.70 -17.93 -7.98
CA ASP A 117 -9.31 -17.50 -7.82
C ASP A 117 -8.37 -18.68 -7.47
N ASN A 118 -8.75 -19.50 -6.49
CA ASN A 118 -7.84 -20.48 -5.88
C ASN A 118 -8.41 -21.91 -5.84
N LYS A 119 -9.60 -22.15 -6.41
CA LYS A 119 -10.33 -23.44 -6.28
C LYS A 119 -10.63 -23.82 -4.83
N GLU A 120 -10.64 -22.86 -3.92
CA GLU A 120 -10.93 -23.08 -2.52
C GLU A 120 -12.43 -23.17 -2.27
N ILE A 121 -12.85 -24.17 -1.48
CA ILE A 121 -14.25 -24.39 -1.10
C ILE A 121 -14.44 -23.87 0.32
N LEU A 122 -14.98 -22.67 0.44
CA LEU A 122 -15.30 -22.06 1.74
C LEU A 122 -16.67 -22.53 2.24
N GLU A 123 -16.69 -23.26 3.34
CA GLU A 123 -17.94 -23.62 4.02
C GLU A 123 -18.63 -22.38 4.59
N ARG A 124 -19.89 -22.15 4.20
CA ARG A 124 -20.67 -20.96 4.59
C ARG A 124 -20.65 -20.67 6.09
N GLN A 125 -20.86 -21.67 6.94
CA GLN A 125 -20.91 -21.46 8.40
C GLN A 125 -19.56 -21.00 8.96
N LYS A 126 -18.46 -21.63 8.52
CA LYS A 126 -17.10 -21.25 8.92
C LYS A 126 -16.76 -19.84 8.40
N LEU A 127 -17.13 -19.54 7.16
CA LEU A 127 -16.94 -18.23 6.56
C LEU A 127 -17.72 -17.15 7.31
N ASN A 128 -18.98 -17.38 7.67
CA ASN A 128 -19.77 -16.43 8.47
C ASN A 128 -19.11 -16.11 9.81
N ALA A 129 -18.68 -17.15 10.54
CA ALA A 129 -18.01 -16.95 11.82
C ALA A 129 -16.68 -16.20 11.66
N LYS A 130 -15.96 -16.44 10.56
CA LYS A 130 -14.71 -15.74 10.21
C LYS A 130 -14.97 -14.27 9.88
N LEU A 131 -15.92 -13.98 9.00
CA LEU A 131 -16.30 -12.61 8.60
C LEU A 131 -16.77 -11.79 9.81
N TYR A 132 -17.53 -12.40 10.72
CA TYR A 132 -17.91 -11.77 11.98
C TYR A 132 -16.67 -11.35 12.80
N ARG A 133 -15.72 -12.27 13.02
CA ARG A 133 -14.47 -11.95 13.74
C ARG A 133 -13.63 -10.88 13.03
N MET A 134 -13.50 -10.96 11.71
CA MET A 134 -12.80 -9.94 10.92
C MET A 134 -13.46 -8.56 11.07
N SER A 135 -14.79 -8.52 11.11
CA SER A 135 -15.52 -7.28 11.32
C SER A 135 -15.31 -6.73 12.74
N SER A 136 -15.33 -7.59 13.76
CA SER A 136 -14.99 -7.18 15.13
C SER A 136 -13.56 -6.66 15.28
N LYS A 137 -12.62 -7.14 14.44
CA LYS A 137 -11.24 -6.63 14.36
C LYS A 137 -11.11 -5.29 13.62
N GLY A 138 -12.15 -4.85 12.91
CA GLY A 138 -12.10 -3.68 12.04
C GLY A 138 -11.37 -3.90 10.70
N LEU A 139 -11.15 -5.15 10.30
CA LEU A 139 -10.51 -5.48 9.02
C LEU A 139 -11.48 -5.36 7.83
N ILE A 140 -12.78 -5.56 8.10
CA ILE A 140 -13.88 -5.40 7.15
C ILE A 140 -15.09 -4.83 7.89
N TYR A 141 -16.08 -4.36 7.14
CA TYR A 141 -17.28 -3.74 7.70
C TYR A 141 -18.52 -4.48 7.20
N SER A 142 -19.45 -4.80 8.09
CA SER A 142 -20.76 -5.32 7.68
C SER A 142 -21.64 -4.18 7.15
N HIS A 143 -22.36 -4.41 6.06
CA HIS A 143 -23.25 -3.40 5.49
C HIS A 143 -24.46 -3.15 6.43
N PRO A 144 -24.78 -1.89 6.77
CA PRO A 144 -25.82 -1.58 7.77
C PRO A 144 -27.21 -2.12 7.38
N ASN A 145 -27.58 -1.98 6.10
CA ASN A 145 -28.92 -2.36 5.62
C ASN A 145 -28.99 -3.75 4.97
N LYS A 146 -27.87 -4.48 4.83
CA LYS A 146 -27.81 -5.73 4.05
C LYS A 146 -27.09 -6.84 4.82
N LYS A 147 -27.87 -7.78 5.35
CA LYS A 147 -27.33 -8.95 6.07
C LYS A 147 -26.47 -9.80 5.14
N GLY A 148 -25.30 -10.22 5.63
CA GLY A 148 -24.40 -11.08 4.88
C GLY A 148 -23.64 -10.39 3.75
N VAL A 149 -23.60 -9.05 3.77
CA VAL A 149 -22.80 -8.22 2.87
C VAL A 149 -21.71 -7.53 3.67
N TYR A 150 -20.49 -7.56 3.14
CA TYR A 150 -19.29 -7.03 3.79
C TYR A 150 -18.50 -6.16 2.82
N SER A 151 -17.76 -5.19 3.36
CA SER A 151 -16.94 -4.25 2.61
C SER A 151 -15.54 -4.06 3.22
N THR A 152 -14.57 -3.67 2.40
CA THR A 152 -13.21 -3.31 2.83
C THR A 152 -13.14 -1.87 3.39
N LYS A 153 -14.19 -1.07 3.16
CA LYS A 153 -14.32 0.30 3.66
C LYS A 153 -15.60 0.46 4.47
N GLU A 154 -15.60 1.35 5.44
CA GLU A 154 -16.79 1.65 6.22
C GLU A 154 -17.88 2.22 5.31
N VAL A 155 -19.05 1.56 5.31
CA VAL A 155 -20.24 2.03 4.58
C VAL A 155 -21.12 2.78 5.56
N LYS A 156 -21.14 4.11 5.45
CA LYS A 156 -22.11 4.94 6.18
C LYS A 156 -23.50 4.67 5.59
N GLY A 157 -24.48 4.41 6.47
CA GLY A 157 -25.80 3.88 6.10
C GLY A 157 -26.74 4.84 5.38
N GLU A 158 -26.24 5.77 4.58
CA GLU A 158 -27.06 6.73 3.82
C GLU A 158 -26.86 6.50 2.33
N LEU A 159 -27.63 5.58 1.75
CA LEU A 159 -28.07 5.69 0.37
C LEU A 159 -29.53 5.20 0.34
N ASP A 160 -30.39 6.16 0.05
CA ASP A 160 -31.83 6.03 -0.16
C ASP A 160 -32.12 4.96 -1.24
N ASP A 161 -33.08 4.08 -1.01
CA ASP A 161 -33.49 3.03 -1.95
C ASP A 161 -34.15 3.62 -3.23
N SER A 162 -34.19 4.95 -3.38
CA SER A 162 -34.81 5.69 -4.48
C SER A 162 -33.99 5.76 -5.78
N ASP A 163 -32.66 5.58 -5.73
CA ASP A 163 -31.79 5.71 -6.91
C ASP A 163 -31.87 4.52 -7.90
N TRP A 164 -32.66 3.48 -7.61
CA TRP A 164 -32.84 2.32 -8.50
C TRP A 164 -34.10 2.38 -9.36
N LEU A 165 -34.89 3.47 -9.30
CA LEU A 165 -36.17 3.59 -10.02
C LEU A 165 -36.19 4.64 -11.15
N GLU A 166 -35.06 5.22 -11.55
CA GLU A 166 -35.03 6.20 -12.66
C GLU A 166 -34.63 5.63 -14.04
N GLU A 167 -34.41 4.31 -14.19
CA GLU A 167 -34.17 3.69 -15.51
C GLU A 167 -35.09 2.51 -15.82
N LEU A 168 -36.41 2.76 -15.83
CA LEU A 168 -37.41 1.97 -16.56
C LEU A 168 -38.42 2.89 -17.26
#